data_AF-A0A1F7QH17-F1
#
_entry.id   AF-A0A1F7QH17-F1
#
_cell.length_a   1.000
_cell.length_b   1.000
_cell.length_c   1.000
_cell.angle_alpha   90.00
_cell.angle_beta   90.00
_cell.angle_gamma   90.00
#
_symmetry.space_group_name_H-M   'P 1'
#
loop_
_entity.id
_entity.type
_entity.pdbx_description
1 polymer ?
#
loop_
_entity_poly.entity_id
_entity_poly.type
_entity_poly.pdbx_seq_one_letter_code
_entity_poly.pdbx_strand_id
1 'polypeptide(L)' 'MFGLGYQELLIILVIVLILFGANRLPELARSLGSSVKEFKKGVNEAKAEETPKKEEEKKA' A
#
# COMPACT_ATOMS: atom_id res chain seq x y z
N MET A 1 -30.97 4.05 -4.41
CA MET A 1 -31.30 3.33 -3.16
C MET A 1 -30.37 2.13 -2.91
N PHE A 2 -29.07 2.22 -3.24
CA PHE A 2 -28.10 1.15 -2.92
C PHE A 2 -26.71 1.79 -2.91
N GLY A 3 -26.40 2.49 -1.82
CA GLY A 3 -25.03 2.83 -1.46
C GLY A 3 -24.68 1.94 -0.29
N LEU A 4 -23.56 1.21 -0.36
CA LEU A 4 -23.00 0.58 0.83
C LEU A 4 -22.69 1.71 1.79
N GLY A 5 -23.54 1.86 2.81
CA GLY A 5 -23.34 2.84 3.85
C GLY A 5 -22.17 2.44 4.73
N TYR A 6 -21.75 3.38 5.57
CA TYR A 6 -20.71 3.13 6.55
C TYR A 6 -21.04 1.92 7.45
N GLN A 7 -22.32 1.73 7.77
CA GLN A 7 -22.80 0.66 8.63
C GLN A 7 -22.66 -0.72 7.97
N GLU A 8 -23.02 -0.86 6.69
CA GLU A 8 -22.87 -2.11 5.93
C GLU A 8 -21.38 -2.46 5.74
N LEU A 9 -20.54 -1.46 5.44
CA LEU A 9 -19.09 -1.66 5.34
C LEU A 9 -18.48 -2.16 6.64
N LEU A 10 -18.94 -1.63 7.79
CA LEU A 10 -18.45 -2.04 9.10
C LEU A 10 -18.86 -3.48 9.43
N ILE A 11 -20.09 -3.89 9.07
CA ILE A 11 -20.55 -5.28 9.23
C ILE A 11 -19.71 -6.23 8.37
N ILE A 12 -19.47 -5.88 7.10
CA ILE A 12 -18.62 -6.69 6.20
C ILE A 12 -17.21 -6.79 6.77
N LEU A 13 -16.65 -5.68 7.26
CA LEU A 13 -15.33 -5.66 7.89
C LEU A 13 -15.27 -6.60 9.09
N VAL A 14 -16.27 -6.60 9.97
CA VAL A 14 -16.33 -7.51 11.12
C VAL A 14 -16.38 -8.97 10.67
N ILE A 15 -17.20 -9.32 9.67
CA ILE A 15 -17.27 -10.69 9.14
C ILE A 15 -15.89 -11.11 8.60
N VAL A 16 -15.26 -10.25 7.80
CA VAL A 16 -13.93 -10.50 7.25
C VAL A 16 -12.88 -10.67 8.37
N LEU A 17 -12.94 -9.85 9.42
CA LEU A 17 -12.04 -9.97 10.57
C LEU A 17 -12.27 -11.26 11.36
N ILE A 18 -13.49 -11.81 11.41
CA ILE A 18 -13.76 -13.10 12.06
C ILE A 18 -13.20 -14.25 11.21
N LEU A 19 -13.39 -14.21 9.89
CA LEU A 19 -12.94 -15.28 8.98
C LEU A 19 -11.42 -15.33 8.86
N PHE A 20 -10.78 -14.18 8.69
CA PHE A 20 -9.33 -14.09 8.49
C PHE A 20 -8.56 -13.83 9.79
N GLY A 21 -9.22 -13.30 10.82
CA GLY A 21 -8.58 -12.85 12.06
C GLY A 21 -8.08 -11.41 11.96
N ALA A 22 -8.20 -10.66 13.05
CA ALA A 22 -7.80 -9.26 13.13
C ALA A 22 -6.31 -9.00 12.85
N ASN A 23 -5.47 -10.03 13.03
CA ASN A 23 -4.03 -9.94 12.80
C ASN A 23 -3.60 -10.20 11.35
N ARG A 24 -4.40 -10.92 10.55
CA ARG A 24 -4.01 -11.29 9.18
C ARG A 24 -4.12 -10.15 8.19
N LEU A 25 -5.17 -9.33 8.27
CA LEU A 25 -5.31 -8.14 7.43
C LEU A 25 -4.12 -7.17 7.53
N PRO A 26 -3.68 -6.73 8.72
CA PRO A 26 -2.54 -5.82 8.82
C PRO A 26 -1.21 -6.49 8.42
N GLU A 27 -1.05 -7.80 8.63
CA GLU A 27 0.12 -8.57 8.20
C GLU A 27 0.20 -8.64 6.66
N LEU A 28 -0.92 -8.92 5.99
CA LEU A 28 -1.03 -8.88 4.53
C LEU A 28 -0.79 -7.47 3.98
N ALA A 29 -1.38 -6.44 4.60
CA ALA A 29 -1.16 -5.06 4.19
C ALA A 29 0.31 -4.62 4.34
N ARG A 30 1.00 -5.04 5.41
CA ARG A 30 2.42 -4.75 5.62
C ARG A 30 3.32 -5.45 4.61
N SER A 31 3.06 -6.72 4.32
CA SER A 31 3.83 -7.49 3.33
C SER A 31 3.62 -6.93 1.92
N LEU A 32 2.37 -6.75 1.49
CA LEU A 32 2.04 -6.13 0.20
C LEU A 32 2.60 -4.70 0.10
N GLY A 33 2.46 -3.90 1.16
CA GLY A 33 2.98 -2.52 1.19
C GLY A 33 4.50 -2.47 1.04
N SER A 34 5.22 -3.38 1.70
CA SER A 34 6.67 -3.51 1.55
C SER A 34 7.06 -3.92 0.14
N SER A 35 6.37 -4.90 -0.44
CA SER A 35 6.61 -5.33 -1.83
C SER A 35 6.35 -4.20 -2.84
N VAL A 36 5.23 -3.46 -2.69
CA VAL A 36 4.91 -2.32 -3.56
C VAL A 36 5.94 -1.19 -3.41
N LYS A 37 6.43 -0.95 -2.19
CA LYS A 37 7.47 0.05 -1.92
C LYS A 37 8.78 -0.30 -2.63
N GLU A 38 9.27 -1.52 -2.47
CA GLU A 38 10.50 -1.98 -3.12
C GLU A 38 10.33 -2.03 -4.65
N PHE A 39 9.17 -2.47 -5.14
CA PHE A 39 8.86 -2.44 -6.58
C PHE A 39 8.91 -1.01 -7.14
N LYS A 40 8.27 -0.04 -6.48
CA LYS A 40 8.30 1.37 -6.90
C LYS A 40 9.71 1.96 -6.85
N LYS A 41 10.52 1.57 -5.86
CA LYS A 41 11.92 1.98 -5.75
C LYS A 41 12.74 1.45 -6.93
N GLY A 42 12.66 0.16 -7.23
CA GLY A 42 13.37 -0.44 -8.37
C GLY A 42 12.96 0.15 -9.72
N VAL A 43 11.67 0.44 -9.92
CA VAL A 43 11.18 1.13 -11.14
C VAL A 43 11.75 2.54 -11.24
N ASN A 44 11.83 3.29 -10.15
CA ASN A 44 12.41 4.63 -10.14
C ASN A 44 13.92 4.61 -10.39
N GLU A 45 14.65 3.66 -9.82
CA GLU A 45 16.08 3.47 -10.05
C GLU A 45 16.36 3.11 -11.51
N ALA A 46 15.62 2.15 -12.08
CA ALA A 46 15.72 1.79 -13.50
C ALA A 46 15.45 2.99 -14.42
N LYS A 47 14.49 3.85 -14.08
CA LYS A 47 14.19 5.08 -14.83
C LYS A 47 15.29 6.15 -14.69
N ALA A 48 15.96 6.21 -13.55
CA ALA A 48 17.06 7.13 -13.29
C ALA A 48 18.35 6.72 -14.03
N GLU A 49 18.57 5.42 -14.27
CA GLU A 49 19.70 4.93 -15.05
C GLU A 49 19.61 5.28 -16.55
N GLU A 50 18.40 5.51 -17.08
CA GLU A 50 18.18 5.92 -18.48
C GLU A 50 18.27 7.45 -18.71
N THR A 51 18.40 8.27 -17.66
CA THR A 51 18.56 9.74 -17.78
C THR A 51 19.63 10.29 -16.85
N PRO A 52 20.78 10.79 -17.36
CA PRO A 52 21.77 11.41 -16.50
C PRO A 52 21.30 12.83 -16.16
N LYS A 53 20.64 13.04 -15.01
CA LYS A 53 20.92 14.15 -14.08
C LYS A 53 19.88 14.37 -12.96
N LYS A 54 20.48 14.82 -11.85
CA LYS A 54 20.05 15.85 -10.88
C LYS A 54 19.17 15.40 -9.71
N GLU A 55 19.83 15.22 -8.56
CA GLU A 55 19.42 15.87 -7.30
C GLU A 55 20.55 15.78 -6.24
N GLU A 56 21.56 16.64 -6.38
CA GLU A 56 22.21 17.27 -5.23
C GLU A 56 21.55 18.65 -5.05
N GLU A 57 20.42 18.74 -4.35
CA GLU A 57 19.97 20.00 -3.76
C GLU A 57 18.93 19.74 -2.66
N LYS A 58 19.39 19.33 -1.47
CA LYS A 58 18.68 19.61 -0.22
C LYS A 58 19.63 19.52 0.98
N LYS A 59 20.65 20.37 0.95
CA LYS A 59 21.38 20.79 2.15
C LYS A 59 22.06 22.14 1.89
N ALA A 60 21.29 23.21 2.01
CA ALA A 60 21.76 24.58 2.24
C ALA A 60 20.68 25.31 3.04
#